data_AF-A0A5N5TFL2-F1
#
_entry.id   AF-A0A5N5TFL2-F1
#
_cell.length_a   1.000
_cell.length_b   1.000
_cell.length_c   1.000
_cell.angle_alpha   90.00
_cell.angle_beta   90.00
_cell.angle_gamma   90.00
#
_symmetry.space_group_name_H-M   'P 1'
#
loop_
_entity.id
_entity.type
_entity.pdbx_description
1 polymer ?
#
loop_
_entity_poly.entity_id
_entity_poly.type
_entity_poly.pdbx_seq_one_letter_code
_entity_poly.pdbx_strand_id
1 'polypeptide(L)'
;MNEDPEKVPELSCMEDLLTAAGTNGWRNYLIFFGCAWGSFVTPLHILSYQFLGATPDYWCHIPELVQANWTHEQIIRISTLKNTSNTYIQSCKMLDLNYTLASELGFEKSLQYFEDYNPTPSLISCDHRDFDPNAPLTVVSKWDLVCDRRVIYSSTQSSIFAGSLLGYLCVGYLSDLLGRKVVYISSALTFLLFGILAAFSTNVVIILPESPRWLVLKGKFEEAFLILEGISHHNKRELPSKLEIFTLMSTICE
;
A
#
# COMPACT_ATOMS: atom_id res chain seq x y z
N MET A 1 -39.17 56.03 -32.99
CA MET A 1 -39.70 54.70 -32.67
C MET A 1 -39.48 53.83 -33.90
N ASN A 2 -38.24 53.35 -34.06
CA ASN A 2 -37.87 52.36 -35.07
C ASN A 2 -37.08 51.31 -34.30
N GLU A 3 -37.75 50.23 -33.92
CA GLU A 3 -37.05 49.00 -33.56
C GLU A 3 -36.52 48.42 -34.87
N ASP A 4 -35.22 48.60 -35.11
CA ASP A 4 -34.52 47.75 -36.08
C ASP A 4 -34.57 46.32 -35.53
N PRO A 5 -34.92 45.31 -36.35
CA PRO A 5 -34.91 43.93 -35.91
C PRO A 5 -33.47 43.57 -35.52
N GLU A 6 -33.30 43.20 -34.25
CA GLU A 6 -32.04 42.71 -33.67
C GLU A 6 -31.45 41.67 -34.64
N LYS A 7 -30.38 42.08 -35.34
CA LYS A 7 -29.68 41.24 -36.30
C LYS A 7 -29.14 40.05 -35.53
N VAL A 8 -29.79 38.89 -35.67
CA VAL A 8 -29.28 37.63 -35.12
C VAL A 8 -27.85 37.47 -35.67
N PRO A 9 -26.81 37.43 -34.82
CA PRO A 9 -25.43 37.34 -35.28
C PRO A 9 -25.27 36.09 -36.15
N GLU A 10 -24.50 36.18 -37.23
CA GLU A 10 -24.19 35.02 -38.08
C GLU A 10 -23.54 33.93 -37.22
N LEU A 11 -24.32 32.91 -36.88
CA LEU A 11 -23.87 31.78 -36.07
C LEU A 11 -23.05 30.83 -36.95
N SER A 12 -21.76 31.13 -37.06
CA SER A 12 -20.82 30.29 -37.81
C SER A 12 -20.23 29.17 -36.95
N CYS A 13 -20.19 29.36 -35.63
CA CYS A 13 -19.56 28.42 -34.70
C CYS A 13 -20.51 27.96 -33.59
N MET A 14 -20.27 26.76 -33.05
CA MET A 14 -20.96 26.21 -31.88
C MET A 14 -20.85 27.16 -30.66
N GLU A 15 -19.73 27.88 -30.53
CA GLU A 15 -19.49 28.82 -29.44
C GLU A 15 -20.45 30.02 -29.49
N ASP A 16 -20.82 30.49 -30.68
CA ASP A 16 -21.80 31.56 -30.87
C ASP A 16 -23.19 31.11 -30.41
N LEU A 17 -23.54 29.85 -30.69
CA LEU A 17 -24.81 29.22 -30.28
C LEU A 17 -24.89 29.10 -28.75
N LEU A 18 -23.79 28.71 -28.11
CA LEU A 18 -23.73 28.57 -26.65
C LEU A 18 -23.76 29.93 -25.94
N THR A 19 -23.14 30.95 -26.54
CA THR A 19 -23.17 32.33 -26.02
C THR A 19 -24.57 32.91 -26.12
N ALA A 20 -25.24 32.71 -27.26
CA ALA A 20 -26.63 33.10 -27.47
C ALA A 20 -27.61 32.35 -26.53
N ALA A 21 -27.35 31.07 -26.22
CA ALA A 21 -28.15 30.29 -25.28
C ALA A 21 -28.00 30.75 -23.81
N GLY A 22 -26.98 31.55 -23.51
CA GLY A 22 -26.74 32.13 -22.18
C GLY A 22 -25.89 31.25 -21.28
N THR A 23 -24.76 31.79 -20.84
CA THR A 23 -23.76 31.10 -20.00
C THR A 23 -24.05 31.23 -18.50
N ASN A 24 -24.73 32.30 -18.07
CA ASN A 24 -24.93 32.66 -16.65
C ASN A 24 -26.19 32.06 -15.98
N GLY A 25 -26.74 30.96 -16.53
CA GLY A 25 -27.89 30.29 -15.92
C GLY A 25 -27.51 29.45 -14.69
N TRP A 26 -28.40 29.39 -13.68
CA TRP A 26 -28.18 28.58 -12.47
C TRP A 26 -27.93 27.09 -12.76
N ARG A 27 -28.53 26.55 -13.84
CA ARG A 27 -28.30 25.16 -14.29
C ARG A 27 -26.86 24.93 -14.74
N ASN A 28 -26.24 25.92 -15.40
CA ASN A 28 -24.84 25.83 -15.83
C ASN A 28 -23.90 25.83 -14.63
N TYR A 29 -24.16 26.70 -13.65
CA TYR A 29 -23.43 26.69 -12.38
C TYR A 29 -23.58 25.36 -11.63
N LEU A 30 -24.79 24.80 -11.56
CA LEU A 30 -25.02 23.50 -10.92
C LEU A 30 -24.19 22.37 -11.58
N ILE A 31 -24.17 22.30 -12.91
CA ILE A 31 -23.37 21.32 -13.64
C ILE A 31 -21.88 21.56 -13.41
N PHE A 32 -21.43 22.82 -13.51
CA PHE A 32 -20.03 23.19 -13.30
C PHE A 32 -19.54 22.80 -11.91
N PHE A 33 -20.26 23.21 -10.85
CA PHE A 33 -19.89 22.88 -9.47
C PHE A 33 -20.01 21.38 -9.18
N GLY A 34 -21.00 20.69 -9.76
CA GLY A 34 -21.11 19.23 -9.66
C GLY A 34 -19.92 18.50 -10.26
N CYS A 35 -19.50 18.88 -11.47
CA CYS A 35 -18.31 18.32 -12.11
C CYS A 35 -17.02 18.70 -11.37
N ALA A 36 -16.89 19.96 -10.93
CA ALA A 36 -15.73 20.46 -10.20
C ALA A 36 -15.56 19.75 -8.84
N TRP A 37 -16.64 19.45 -8.14
CA TRP A 37 -16.62 18.72 -6.87
C TRP A 37 -15.99 17.34 -7.01
N GLY A 38 -16.39 16.56 -8.02
CA GLY A 38 -15.81 15.24 -8.28
C GLY A 38 -14.30 15.31 -8.57
N SER A 39 -13.89 16.32 -9.33
CA SER A 39 -12.48 16.60 -9.61
C SER A 39 -11.69 17.05 -8.38
N PHE A 40 -12.33 17.69 -7.40
CA PHE A 40 -11.69 18.14 -6.16
C PHE A 40 -11.52 16.99 -5.14
N VAL A 41 -12.52 16.12 -5.01
CA VAL A 41 -12.50 15.01 -4.04
C VAL A 41 -11.48 13.93 -4.42
N THR A 42 -11.27 13.67 -5.72
CA THR A 42 -10.40 12.58 -6.18
C THR A 42 -8.94 12.75 -5.74
N PRO A 43 -8.29 13.92 -5.94
CA PRO A 43 -6.94 14.18 -5.43
C PRO A 43 -6.86 14.11 -3.90
N LEU A 44 -7.86 14.61 -3.18
CA LEU A 44 -7.88 14.55 -1.71
C LEU A 44 -7.89 13.10 -1.23
N HIS A 45 -8.67 12.23 -1.87
CA HIS A 45 -8.69 10.80 -1.57
C HIS A 45 -7.33 10.16 -1.83
N ILE A 46 -6.69 10.44 -2.98
CA ILE A 46 -5.36 9.89 -3.30
C ILE A 46 -4.31 10.38 -2.30
N LEU A 47 -4.34 11.66 -1.91
CA LEU A 47 -3.39 12.24 -0.96
C LEU A 47 -3.61 11.71 0.47
N SER A 48 -4.84 11.35 0.83
CA SER A 48 -5.14 10.80 2.16
C SER A 48 -4.32 9.54 2.48
N TYR A 49 -4.02 8.72 1.48
CA TYR A 49 -3.21 7.51 1.63
C TYR A 49 -1.81 7.81 2.19
N GLN A 50 -1.22 8.94 1.81
CA GLN A 50 0.13 9.33 2.26
C GLN A 50 0.13 9.71 3.74
N PHE A 51 -0.94 10.31 4.24
CA PHE A 51 -1.07 10.64 5.66
C PHE A 51 -1.32 9.40 6.52
N LEU A 52 -2.05 8.42 5.99
CA LEU A 52 -2.30 7.14 6.66
C LEU A 52 -1.09 6.20 6.64
N GLY A 53 -0.11 6.47 5.77
CA GLY A 53 1.12 5.70 5.61
C GLY A 53 2.29 6.14 6.49
N ALA A 54 2.05 6.97 7.51
CA ALA A 54 3.10 7.32 8.47
C ALA A 54 3.65 6.05 9.14
N THR A 55 4.98 5.97 9.24
CA THR A 55 5.67 4.83 9.86
C THR A 55 5.95 5.17 11.33
N PRO A 56 5.21 4.60 12.30
CA PRO A 56 5.56 4.77 13.71
C PRO A 56 6.85 4.00 14.02
N ASP A 57 7.46 4.27 15.17
CA ASP A 57 8.62 3.50 15.62
C ASP A 57 8.24 2.03 15.84
N TYR A 58 9.15 1.13 15.49
CA TYR A 58 8.91 -0.31 15.50
C TYR A 58 10.16 -1.10 15.86
N TRP A 59 9.94 -2.34 16.32
CA TRP A 59 10.98 -3.29 16.70
C TRP A 59 10.49 -4.73 16.46
N CYS A 60 11.40 -5.69 16.52
CA CYS A 60 11.06 -7.10 16.29
C CYS A 60 10.17 -7.66 17.40
N HIS A 61 9.13 -8.40 17.01
CA HIS A 61 8.26 -9.11 17.95
C HIS A 61 8.97 -10.36 18.46
N ILE A 62 9.12 -10.48 19.78
CA ILE A 62 9.80 -11.61 20.44
C ILE A 62 8.82 -12.24 21.45
N PRO A 63 8.15 -13.35 21.10
CA PRO A 63 7.04 -13.88 21.88
C PRO A 63 7.47 -14.32 23.30
N GLU A 64 8.69 -14.82 23.47
CA GLU A 64 9.22 -15.28 24.75
C GLU A 64 9.29 -14.14 25.79
N LEU A 65 9.75 -12.97 25.35
CA LEU A 65 9.91 -11.80 26.22
C LEU A 65 8.57 -11.11 26.49
N VAL A 66 7.67 -11.11 25.50
CA VAL A 66 6.30 -10.60 25.66
C VAL A 66 5.53 -11.47 26.65
N GLN A 67 5.63 -12.79 26.56
CA GLN A 67 5.01 -13.72 27.52
C GLN A 67 5.59 -13.57 28.93
N ALA A 68 6.85 -13.18 29.05
CA ALA A 68 7.50 -12.87 30.32
C ALA A 68 7.14 -11.46 30.87
N ASN A 69 6.20 -10.74 30.24
CA ASN A 69 5.77 -9.38 30.62
C ASN A 69 6.90 -8.33 30.62
N TRP A 70 7.83 -8.41 29.68
CA TRP A 70 8.86 -7.38 29.54
C TRP A 70 8.30 -6.13 28.88
N THR A 71 8.85 -4.96 29.24
CA THR A 71 8.48 -3.70 28.57
C THR A 71 9.12 -3.61 27.20
N HIS A 72 8.50 -2.86 26.30
CA HIS A 72 9.04 -2.64 24.96
C HIS A 72 10.45 -2.03 24.99
N GLU A 73 10.74 -1.14 25.94
CA GLU A 73 12.08 -0.59 26.14
C GLU A 73 13.12 -1.66 26.51
N GLN A 74 12.74 -2.62 27.37
CA GLN A 74 13.61 -3.74 27.75
C GLN A 74 13.89 -4.64 26.54
N ILE A 75 12.84 -4.96 25.77
CA ILE A 75 12.92 -5.79 24.57
C ILE A 75 13.83 -5.12 23.52
N ILE A 76 13.64 -3.84 23.24
CA ILE A 76 14.50 -3.10 22.29
C ILE A 76 15.94 -3.11 22.78
N ARG A 77 16.18 -2.85 24.07
CA ARG A 77 17.52 -2.73 24.63
C ARG A 77 18.33 -4.02 24.57
N ILE A 78 17.69 -5.18 24.67
CA ILE A 78 18.37 -6.49 24.60
C ILE A 78 18.50 -7.02 23.16
N SER A 79 17.52 -6.72 22.29
CA SER A 79 17.43 -7.29 20.95
C SER A 79 18.13 -6.47 19.87
N THR A 80 18.38 -5.18 20.10
CA THR A 80 18.96 -4.28 19.09
C THR A 80 20.38 -3.85 19.43
N LEU A 81 21.20 -3.65 18.39
CA LEU A 81 22.55 -3.12 18.56
C LEU A 81 22.54 -1.59 18.68
N LYS A 82 23.43 -1.09 19.53
CA LYS A 82 23.75 0.34 19.60
C LYS A 82 24.76 0.70 18.51
N ASN A 83 24.55 1.83 17.87
CA ASN A 83 25.56 2.46 17.02
C ASN A 83 26.74 2.97 17.83
N THR A 84 27.81 3.32 17.12
CA THR A 84 28.93 4.14 17.61
C THR A 84 28.47 5.47 18.23
N SER A 85 27.28 5.95 17.86
CA SER A 85 26.62 7.13 18.43
C SER A 85 25.62 6.82 19.57
N ASN A 86 25.61 5.59 20.11
CA ASN A 86 24.66 5.09 21.11
C ASN A 86 23.17 5.13 20.72
N THR A 87 22.85 5.35 19.45
CA THR A 87 21.51 5.24 18.89
C THR A 87 21.22 3.79 18.51
N TYR A 88 20.03 3.29 18.82
CA TYR A 88 19.59 1.96 18.38
C TYR A 88 19.52 1.93 16.84
N ILE A 89 20.29 1.03 16.21
CA ILE A 89 20.30 0.87 14.75
C ILE A 89 19.40 -0.29 14.35
N GLN A 90 18.59 -0.05 13.31
CA GLN A 90 17.87 -1.02 12.50
C GLN A 90 16.75 -1.80 13.19
N SER A 91 15.55 -1.22 13.11
CA SER A 91 14.25 -1.78 13.47
C SER A 91 13.83 -3.06 12.73
N CYS A 92 14.63 -3.57 11.78
CA CYS A 92 14.30 -4.69 10.90
C CYS A 92 15.11 -5.97 11.17
N LYS A 93 16.07 -5.89 12.09
CA LYS A 93 16.95 -7.00 12.46
C LYS A 93 17.05 -7.06 13.97
N MET A 94 17.20 -8.26 14.50
CA MET A 94 17.45 -8.51 15.92
C MET A 94 18.69 -9.37 16.10
N LEU A 95 19.29 -9.29 17.29
CA LEU A 95 20.40 -10.14 17.67
C LEU A 95 19.95 -11.60 17.80
N ASP A 96 20.71 -12.52 17.24
CA ASP A 96 20.47 -13.95 17.36
C ASP A 96 20.88 -14.42 18.77
N LEU A 97 19.94 -14.31 19.70
CA LEU A 97 20.11 -14.64 21.11
C LEU A 97 19.13 -15.72 21.54
N ASN A 98 19.49 -16.44 22.59
CA ASN A 98 18.57 -17.37 23.23
C ASN A 98 17.57 -16.61 24.12
N TYR A 99 16.46 -16.18 23.52
CA TYR A 99 15.43 -15.39 24.21
C TYR A 99 14.65 -16.17 25.27
N THR A 100 14.58 -17.50 25.19
CA THR A 100 13.98 -18.31 26.27
C THR A 100 14.83 -18.22 27.54
N LEU A 101 16.15 -18.36 27.42
CA LEU A 101 17.08 -18.15 28.53
C LEU A 101 16.98 -16.73 29.10
N ALA A 102 16.87 -15.73 28.22
CA ALA A 102 16.69 -14.34 28.64
C ALA A 102 15.42 -14.17 29.49
N SER A 103 14.30 -14.79 29.07
CA SER A 103 13.02 -14.74 29.77
C SER A 103 13.07 -15.35 31.18
N GLU A 104 13.82 -16.45 31.35
CA GLU A 104 13.99 -17.14 32.65
C GLU A 104 14.92 -16.38 33.61
N LEU A 105 16.01 -15.81 33.09
CA LEU A 105 16.99 -15.06 33.88
C LEU A 105 16.47 -13.69 34.35
N GLY A 106 15.58 -13.09 33.57
CA GLY A 106 15.12 -11.72 33.76
C GLY A 106 16.06 -10.68 33.15
N PHE A 107 15.58 -9.44 33.06
CA PHE A 107 16.21 -8.39 32.26
C PHE A 107 17.64 -8.01 32.69
N GLU A 108 17.88 -7.74 33.97
CA GLU A 108 19.21 -7.29 34.42
C GLU A 108 20.27 -8.37 34.26
N LYS A 109 19.94 -9.62 34.59
CA LYS A 109 20.87 -10.76 34.49
C LYS A 109 21.17 -11.12 33.05
N SER A 110 20.15 -11.08 32.18
CA SER A 110 20.33 -11.35 30.76
C SER A 110 21.18 -10.29 30.07
N LEU A 111 21.04 -9.01 30.43
CA LEU A 111 21.93 -7.94 29.94
C LEU A 111 23.39 -8.23 30.26
N GLN A 112 23.69 -8.55 31.51
CA GLN A 112 25.06 -8.87 31.93
C GLN A 112 25.58 -10.13 31.22
N TYR A 113 24.74 -11.18 31.13
CA TYR A 113 25.10 -12.44 30.49
C TYR A 113 25.47 -12.26 29.01
N PHE A 114 24.70 -11.47 28.25
CA PHE A 114 24.95 -11.25 26.83
C PHE A 114 26.04 -10.20 26.54
N GLU A 115 26.30 -9.29 27.47
CA GLU A 115 27.43 -8.35 27.37
C GLU A 115 28.78 -9.09 27.50
N ASP A 116 28.84 -10.10 28.37
CA ASP A 116 30.01 -10.96 28.57
C ASP A 116 30.12 -12.10 27.54
N TYR A 117 29.13 -12.25 26.65
CA TYR A 117 29.06 -13.35 25.69
C TYR A 117 30.03 -13.16 24.52
N ASN A 118 30.82 -14.20 24.23
CA ASN A 118 31.79 -14.23 23.15
C ASN A 118 31.67 -15.58 22.40
N PRO A 119 31.35 -15.62 21.09
CA PRO A 119 31.39 -14.54 20.09
C PRO A 119 30.20 -13.57 20.13
N THR A 120 30.40 -12.38 19.57
CA THR A 120 29.33 -11.39 19.39
C THR A 120 28.19 -11.98 18.55
N PRO A 121 26.93 -11.86 18.99
CA PRO A 121 25.78 -12.42 18.29
C PRO A 121 25.60 -11.82 16.89
N SER A 122 25.25 -12.66 15.92
CA SER A 122 24.90 -12.25 14.56
C SER A 122 23.53 -11.55 14.52
N LEU A 123 23.27 -10.78 13.46
CA LEU A 123 21.96 -10.17 13.24
C LEU A 123 21.10 -11.04 12.31
N ILE A 124 19.90 -11.36 12.76
CA ILE A 124 18.88 -12.08 11.99
C ILE A 124 17.68 -11.17 11.68
N SER A 125 16.95 -11.50 10.60
CA SER A 125 15.71 -10.80 10.27
C SER A 125 14.55 -11.36 11.10
N CYS A 126 13.64 -10.49 11.54
CA CYS A 126 12.46 -10.89 12.28
C CYS A 126 11.22 -10.99 11.36
N ASP A 127 10.38 -11.99 11.61
CA ASP A 127 9.17 -12.25 10.82
C ASP A 127 8.06 -11.24 11.08
N HIS A 128 7.90 -10.84 12.34
CA HIS A 128 6.88 -9.92 12.82
C HIS A 128 7.50 -8.78 13.63
N ARG A 129 6.81 -7.64 13.65
CA ARG A 129 7.24 -6.42 14.34
C ARG A 129 6.12 -5.87 15.18
N ASP A 130 6.50 -5.36 16.34
CA ASP A 130 5.65 -4.56 17.20
C ASP A 130 5.92 -3.07 16.91
N PHE A 131 4.88 -2.27 17.11
CA PHE A 131 4.90 -0.83 16.86
C PHE A 131 4.64 -0.06 18.15
N ASP A 132 5.13 1.19 18.23
CA ASP A 132 4.91 2.06 19.38
C ASP A 132 3.42 2.16 19.72
N PRO A 133 2.99 1.72 20.92
CA PRO A 133 1.59 1.78 21.33
C PRO A 133 1.09 3.22 21.54
N ASN A 134 1.99 4.20 21.71
CA ASN A 134 1.60 5.62 21.84
C ASN A 134 1.37 6.30 20.50
N ALA A 135 1.82 5.68 19.40
CA ALA A 135 1.64 6.21 18.07
C ALA A 135 0.22 5.93 17.55
N PRO A 136 -0.33 6.79 16.68
CA PRO A 136 -1.62 6.52 16.05
C PRO A 136 -1.56 5.25 15.19
N LEU A 137 -2.68 4.53 15.10
CA LEU A 137 -2.79 3.37 14.23
C LEU A 137 -2.66 3.81 12.76
N THR A 138 -1.69 3.24 12.05
CA THR A 138 -1.45 3.55 10.64
C THR A 138 -1.65 2.32 9.77
N VAL A 139 -1.79 2.55 8.46
CA VAL A 139 -1.83 1.47 7.45
C VAL A 139 -0.56 0.61 7.55
N VAL A 140 0.58 1.24 7.85
CA VAL A 140 1.84 0.55 7.99
C VAL A 140 1.86 -0.35 9.22
N SER A 141 1.42 0.13 10.39
CA SER A 141 1.44 -0.68 11.62
C SER A 141 0.38 -1.78 11.62
N LYS A 142 -0.77 -1.54 10.98
CA LYS A 142 -1.85 -2.53 10.86
C LYS A 142 -1.47 -3.76 10.02
N TRP A 143 -0.70 -3.56 8.94
CA TRP A 143 -0.36 -4.63 7.98
C TRP A 143 1.12 -4.98 7.96
N ASP A 144 1.92 -4.48 8.90
CA ASP A 144 3.37 -4.69 8.99
C ASP A 144 4.06 -4.42 7.63
N LEU A 145 3.90 -3.20 7.12
CA LEU A 145 4.44 -2.78 5.81
C LEU A 145 5.83 -2.13 5.93
N VAL A 146 6.68 -2.65 6.81
CA VAL A 146 8.05 -2.18 7.03
C VAL A 146 9.08 -3.17 6.46
N CYS A 147 10.35 -2.76 6.44
CA CYS A 147 11.47 -3.58 5.99
C CYS A 147 11.25 -4.11 4.56
N ASP A 148 11.28 -5.43 4.35
CA ASP A 148 11.05 -6.05 3.06
C ASP A 148 9.63 -5.81 2.52
N ARG A 149 8.63 -5.65 3.40
CA ARG A 149 7.23 -5.45 3.02
C ARG A 149 6.90 -4.01 2.63
N ARG A 150 7.86 -3.09 2.71
CA ARG A 150 7.70 -1.69 2.26
C ARG A 150 7.39 -1.59 0.77
N VAL A 151 7.85 -2.56 -0.02
CA VAL A 151 7.61 -2.61 -1.46
C VAL A 151 6.11 -2.68 -1.76
N ILE A 152 5.33 -3.42 -0.96
CA ILE A 152 3.87 -3.56 -1.11
C ILE A 152 3.18 -2.20 -1.03
N TYR A 153 3.57 -1.37 -0.06
CA TYR A 153 3.05 -0.01 0.11
C TYR A 153 3.36 0.86 -1.13
N SER A 154 4.63 0.89 -1.57
CA SER A 154 5.02 1.69 -2.74
C SER A 154 4.43 1.20 -4.06
N SER A 155 4.26 -0.12 -4.21
CA SER A 155 3.68 -0.75 -5.40
C SER A 155 2.18 -0.51 -5.47
N THR A 156 1.48 -0.52 -4.34
CA THR A 156 0.06 -0.14 -4.25
C THR A 156 -0.15 1.29 -4.76
N GLN A 157 0.65 2.24 -4.26
CA GLN A 157 0.57 3.64 -4.68
C GLN A 157 0.89 3.81 -6.17
N SER A 158 1.93 3.14 -6.67
CA SER A 158 2.32 3.19 -8.08
C SER A 158 1.21 2.64 -8.99
N SER A 159 0.56 1.57 -8.56
CA SER A 159 -0.54 0.95 -9.29
C SER A 159 -1.78 1.85 -9.40
N ILE A 160 -2.07 2.65 -8.36
CA ILE A 160 -3.13 3.66 -8.42
C ILE A 160 -2.85 4.68 -9.52
N PHE A 161 -1.61 5.18 -9.63
CA PHE A 161 -1.25 6.15 -10.68
C PHE A 161 -1.26 5.53 -12.08
N ALA A 162 -0.73 4.32 -12.24
CA ALA A 162 -0.76 3.60 -13.51
C ALA A 162 -2.20 3.33 -13.97
N GLY A 163 -3.05 2.85 -13.07
CA GLY A 163 -4.47 2.64 -13.32
C GLY A 163 -5.20 3.95 -13.65
N SER A 164 -4.88 5.05 -12.95
CA SER A 164 -5.45 6.37 -13.25
C SER A 164 -5.10 6.83 -14.67
N LEU A 165 -3.84 6.67 -15.09
CA LEU A 165 -3.39 7.03 -16.44
C LEU A 165 -4.17 6.27 -17.52
N LEU A 166 -4.23 4.95 -17.39
CA LEU A 166 -4.97 4.10 -18.34
C LEU A 166 -6.47 4.42 -18.31
N GLY A 167 -7.02 4.65 -17.12
CA GLY A 167 -8.40 5.05 -16.93
C GLY A 167 -8.74 6.35 -17.66
N TYR A 168 -7.92 7.39 -17.51
CA TYR A 168 -8.15 8.67 -18.19
C TYR A 168 -8.10 8.56 -19.72
N LEU A 169 -7.20 7.73 -20.27
CA LEU A 169 -7.15 7.49 -21.71
C LEU A 169 -8.41 6.78 -22.21
N CYS A 170 -8.82 5.70 -21.52
CA CYS A 170 -10.01 4.93 -21.89
C CYS A 170 -11.30 5.75 -21.74
N VAL A 171 -11.48 6.41 -20.60
CA VAL A 171 -12.66 7.23 -20.31
C VAL A 171 -12.72 8.45 -21.24
N GLY A 172 -11.58 9.07 -21.55
CA GLY A 172 -11.50 10.16 -22.52
C GLY A 172 -11.98 9.73 -23.91
N TYR A 173 -11.44 8.62 -24.42
CA TYR A 173 -11.87 8.06 -25.70
C TYR A 173 -13.35 7.67 -25.72
N LEU A 174 -13.82 6.96 -24.68
CA LEU A 174 -15.23 6.57 -24.57
C LEU A 174 -16.17 7.77 -24.43
N SER A 175 -15.72 8.85 -23.78
CA SER A 175 -16.48 10.10 -23.61
C SER A 175 -16.77 10.76 -24.96
N ASP A 176 -15.82 10.70 -25.89
CA ASP A 176 -15.99 11.27 -27.22
C ASP A 176 -16.90 10.40 -28.11
N LEU A 177 -16.99 9.09 -27.85
CA LEU A 177 -17.84 8.16 -28.60
C LEU A 177 -19.29 8.08 -28.08
N LEU A 178 -19.45 7.86 -26.77
CA LEU A 178 -20.74 7.59 -26.13
C LEU A 178 -21.40 8.85 -25.55
N GLY A 179 -20.66 9.96 -25.54
CA GLY A 179 -21.06 11.22 -24.94
C GLY A 179 -20.70 11.31 -23.46
N ARG A 180 -20.36 12.54 -23.04
CA ARG A 180 -19.85 12.87 -21.69
C ARG A 180 -20.78 12.45 -20.55
N LYS A 181 -22.11 12.60 -20.70
CA LYS A 181 -23.09 12.31 -19.64
C LYS A 181 -23.15 10.81 -19.29
N VAL A 182 -23.20 9.95 -20.31
CA VAL A 182 -23.27 8.49 -20.11
C VAL A 182 -22.02 8.00 -19.43
N VAL A 183 -20.85 8.44 -19.92
CA VAL A 183 -19.55 8.05 -19.38
C VAL A 183 -19.32 8.56 -17.96
N TYR A 184 -19.78 9.77 -17.64
CA TYR A 184 -19.69 10.30 -16.28
C TYR A 184 -20.51 9.46 -15.29
N ILE A 185 -21.77 9.15 -15.62
CA ILE A 185 -22.64 8.33 -14.76
C ILE A 185 -22.10 6.90 -14.64
N SER A 186 -21.67 6.27 -15.73
CA SER A 186 -21.11 4.92 -15.69
C SER A 186 -19.82 4.84 -14.86
N SER A 187 -18.96 5.86 -14.96
CA SER A 187 -17.73 5.94 -14.16
C SER A 187 -18.04 6.11 -12.67
N ALA A 188 -19.03 6.94 -12.32
CA ALA A 188 -19.47 7.11 -10.94
C ALA A 188 -20.05 5.81 -10.34
N LEU A 189 -20.87 5.07 -11.10
CA LEU A 189 -21.39 3.77 -10.67
C LEU A 189 -20.28 2.73 -10.48
N THR A 190 -19.31 2.73 -11.41
CA THR A 190 -18.15 1.83 -11.33
C THR A 190 -17.30 2.15 -10.10
N PHE A 191 -17.05 3.43 -9.82
CA PHE A 191 -16.33 3.87 -8.62
C PHE A 191 -17.03 3.46 -7.33
N LEU A 192 -18.36 3.61 -7.25
CA LEU A 192 -19.15 3.16 -6.10
C LEU A 192 -19.06 1.65 -5.90
N LEU A 193 -19.18 0.87 -6.98
CA LEU A 193 -19.07 -0.59 -6.93
C LEU A 193 -17.71 -1.03 -6.38
N PHE A 194 -16.62 -0.52 -6.96
CA PHE A 194 -15.26 -0.88 -6.51
C PHE A 194 -14.94 -0.33 -5.12
N GLY A 195 -15.49 0.83 -4.73
CA GLY A 195 -15.36 1.36 -3.38
C GLY A 195 -15.99 0.45 -2.33
N ILE A 196 -17.17 -0.10 -2.62
CA ILE A 196 -17.82 -1.09 -1.74
C ILE A 196 -16.99 -2.37 -1.67
N LEU A 197 -16.54 -2.89 -2.82
CA LEU A 197 -15.70 -4.10 -2.86
C LEU A 197 -14.39 -3.91 -2.06
N ALA A 198 -13.76 -2.75 -2.17
CA ALA A 198 -12.54 -2.43 -1.43
C ALA A 198 -12.77 -2.37 0.09
N ALA A 199 -13.93 -1.90 0.54
CA ALA A 199 -14.27 -1.86 1.97
C ALA A 199 -14.35 -3.26 2.62
N PHE A 200 -14.70 -4.29 1.84
CA PHE A 200 -14.72 -5.69 2.29
C PHE A 200 -13.42 -6.44 2.00
N SER A 201 -12.45 -5.81 1.33
CA SER A 201 -11.16 -6.44 1.04
C SER A 201 -10.32 -6.52 2.31
N THR A 202 -10.10 -7.73 2.81
CA THR A 202 -9.30 -7.98 4.00
C THR A 202 -7.80 -8.13 3.71
N ASN A 203 -7.39 -8.18 2.44
CA ASN A 203 -6.01 -8.50 2.08
C ASN A 203 -5.53 -7.74 0.83
N VAL A 204 -4.57 -6.83 1.01
CA VAL A 204 -3.95 -6.03 -0.08
C VAL A 204 -3.25 -6.94 -1.10
N VAL A 205 -2.74 -8.09 -0.64
CA VAL A 205 -2.01 -9.09 -1.44
C VAL A 205 -2.87 -9.70 -2.55
N ILE A 206 -4.20 -9.77 -2.37
CA ILE A 206 -5.11 -10.35 -3.38
C ILE A 206 -5.25 -9.44 -4.60
N ILE A 207 -5.12 -8.12 -4.41
CA ILE A 207 -5.31 -7.14 -5.47
C ILE A 207 -4.01 -6.94 -6.27
N LEU A 208 -2.85 -6.97 -5.61
CA LEU A 208 -1.52 -6.84 -6.22
C LEU A 208 -0.54 -7.78 -5.51
N PRO A 209 -0.44 -9.05 -5.92
CA PRO A 209 0.56 -9.96 -5.37
C PRO A 209 1.96 -9.48 -5.74
N GLU A 210 2.89 -9.53 -4.78
CA GLU A 210 4.31 -9.29 -5.05
C GLU A 210 4.80 -10.24 -6.15
N SER A 211 5.74 -9.81 -6.98
CA SER A 211 6.20 -10.67 -8.07
C SER A 211 6.81 -11.97 -7.49
N PRO A 212 6.45 -13.17 -8.01
CA PRO A 212 7.03 -14.43 -7.54
C PRO A 212 8.57 -14.42 -7.56
N ARG A 213 9.15 -13.73 -8.55
CA ARG A 213 10.59 -13.55 -8.68
C ARG A 213 11.20 -12.79 -7.48
N TRP A 214 10.56 -11.71 -7.03
CA TRP A 214 11.05 -10.94 -5.88
C TRP A 214 10.94 -11.75 -4.57
N LEU A 215 9.87 -12.53 -4.42
CA LEU A 215 9.68 -13.40 -3.25
C LEU A 215 10.75 -14.50 -3.17
N VAL A 216 11.12 -15.10 -4.31
CA VAL A 216 12.23 -16.06 -4.39
C VAL A 216 13.55 -15.42 -3.97
N LEU A 217 13.85 -14.20 -4.44
CA LEU A 217 15.07 -13.45 -4.06
C LEU A 217 15.13 -13.09 -2.56
N LYS A 218 13.98 -13.09 -1.88
CA LYS A 218 13.85 -12.81 -0.44
C LYS A 218 13.77 -14.07 0.42
N GLY A 219 13.87 -15.26 -0.17
CA GLY A 219 13.74 -16.53 0.54
C GLY A 219 12.32 -16.88 0.98
N LYS A 220 11.30 -16.15 0.50
CA LYS A 220 9.88 -16.36 0.84
C LYS A 220 9.20 -17.34 -0.12
N PHE A 221 9.66 -18.59 -0.12
CA PHE A 221 9.24 -19.59 -1.12
C PHE A 221 7.77 -20.01 -1.01
N GLU A 222 7.21 -20.03 0.20
CA GLU A 222 5.78 -20.34 0.41
C GLU A 222 4.86 -19.31 -0.27
N GLU A 223 5.13 -18.02 -0.04
CA GLU A 223 4.36 -16.92 -0.65
C GLU A 223 4.52 -16.93 -2.18
N ALA A 224 5.73 -17.19 -2.69
CA ALA A 224 6.00 -17.31 -4.12
C ALA A 224 5.21 -18.46 -4.76
N PHE A 225 5.15 -19.62 -4.09
CA PHE A 225 4.44 -20.80 -4.57
C PHE A 225 2.94 -20.57 -4.66
N LEU A 226 2.32 -19.96 -3.64
CA LEU A 226 0.87 -19.65 -3.65
C LEU A 226 0.48 -18.78 -4.86
N ILE A 227 1.30 -17.79 -5.21
CA ILE A 227 1.04 -16.92 -6.37
C ILE A 227 1.22 -17.70 -7.67
N LEU A 228 2.27 -18.52 -7.77
CA LEU A 228 2.48 -19.37 -8.95
C LEU A 228 1.36 -20.39 -9.13
N GLU A 229 0.85 -20.99 -8.06
CA GLU A 229 -0.28 -21.91 -8.07
C GLU A 229 -1.54 -21.23 -8.59
N GLY A 230 -1.84 -20.03 -8.12
CA GLY A 230 -2.92 -19.20 -8.64
C GLY A 230 -2.78 -18.92 -10.14
N ILE A 231 -1.57 -18.55 -10.60
CA ILE A 231 -1.27 -18.33 -12.02
C ILE A 231 -1.43 -19.61 -12.84
N SER A 232 -0.99 -20.75 -12.31
CA SER A 232 -1.04 -22.05 -12.99
C SER A 232 -2.47 -22.53 -13.17
N HIS A 233 -3.30 -22.37 -12.15
CA HIS A 233 -4.73 -22.69 -12.21
C HIS A 233 -5.45 -21.82 -13.24
N HIS A 234 -5.15 -20.52 -13.30
CA HIS A 234 -5.71 -19.62 -14.32
C HIS A 234 -5.25 -19.98 -15.74
N ASN A 235 -3.97 -20.33 -15.88
CA ASN A 235 -3.36 -20.69 -17.16
C ASN A 235 -3.60 -22.16 -17.58
N LYS A 236 -4.33 -22.93 -16.77
CA LYS A 236 -4.58 -24.38 -16.97
C LYS A 236 -3.29 -25.18 -17.21
N ARG A 237 -2.23 -24.83 -16.49
CA ARG A 237 -0.96 -25.57 -16.50
C ARG A 237 -0.81 -26.34 -15.21
N GLU A 238 -0.08 -27.44 -15.26
CA GLU A 238 0.30 -28.20 -14.07
C GLU A 238 1.66 -27.70 -13.58
N LEU A 239 1.73 -27.40 -12.29
CA LEU A 239 2.98 -27.09 -11.61
C LEU A 239 3.65 -28.40 -11.16
N PRO A 240 4.99 -28.47 -11.18
CA PRO A 240 5.72 -29.51 -10.49
C PRO A 240 5.35 -29.58 -9.00
N SER A 241 5.76 -30.65 -8.32
CA SER A 241 5.43 -30.81 -6.90
C SER A 241 5.98 -29.65 -6.06
N LYS A 242 5.30 -29.28 -4.96
CA LYS A 242 5.72 -28.19 -4.05
C LYS A 242 7.19 -28.36 -3.63
N LEU A 243 7.64 -29.59 -3.41
CA LEU A 243 9.00 -29.92 -3.04
C LEU A 243 10.00 -29.62 -4.17
N GLU A 244 9.72 -30.03 -5.41
CA GLU A 244 10.58 -29.77 -6.57
C GLU A 244 10.71 -28.28 -6.88
N ILE A 245 9.62 -27.53 -6.77
CA ILE A 245 9.63 -26.07 -6.98
C ILE A 245 10.47 -25.38 -5.92
N PHE A 246 10.34 -25.77 -4.65
CA PHE A 246 11.14 -25.19 -3.58
C PHE A 246 12.64 -25.49 -3.79
N THR A 247 12.99 -26.71 -4.21
CA THR A 247 14.37 -27.04 -4.59
C THR A 247 14.85 -26.14 -5.73
N LEU A 248 14.06 -25.99 -6.80
CA LEU A 248 14.41 -25.13 -7.93
C LEU A 248 14.60 -23.66 -7.52
N MET A 249 13.70 -23.13 -6.70
CA MET A 249 13.77 -21.77 -6.19
C MET A 249 15.00 -21.55 -5.30
N SER A 250 15.43 -22.57 -4.55
CA SER A 250 16.64 -22.52 -3.74
C SER A 250 17.92 -22.55 -4.58
N THR A 251 17.95 -23.32 -5.67
CA THR A 251 19.13 -23.44 -6.56
C THR A 251 19.34 -22.20 -7.44
N ILE A 252 18.28 -21.48 -7.79
CA ILE A 252 18.36 -20.23 -8.56
C ILE A 252 19.02 -19.08 -7.75
N CYS A 253 19.15 -19.26 -6.43
CA CYS A 253 19.60 -18.22 -5.50
C CYS A 253 21.04 -18.41 -4.98
N GLU A 254 21.75 -19.46 -5.42
CA GLU A 254 23.23 -19.55 -5.34
C GLU A 254 23.89 -18.80 -6.51
#